data_AF-A0A4Q4BRJ7-F1
#
_entry.id   AF-A0A4Q4BRJ7-F1
#
_cell.length_a   1.000
_cell.length_b   1.000
_cell.length_c   1.000
_cell.angle_alpha   90.00
_cell.angle_beta   90.00
_cell.angle_gamma   90.00
#
_symmetry.space_group_name_H-M   'P 1'
#
loop_
_entity.id
_entity.type
_entity.pdbx_description
1 polymer ?
#
loop_
_entity_poly.entity_id
_entity_poly.type
_entity_poly.pdbx_seq_one_letter_code
_entity_poly.pdbx_strand_id
1 'polypeptide(L)'
;MARLGPDAIRALRADNPKARARDFAALHQISEAELVAAHLGHGVTAIVADPDRLVPWVGRLGDVMALTRNEHCVHERRGTYSDYRTGAFASMVLDREIDLRIFPK
;
A
#
# COMPACT_ATOMS: atom_id res chain seq x y z
N MET A 1 -3.42 17.50 -20.27
CA MET A 1 -3.48 16.12 -20.78
C MET A 1 -4.68 15.43 -20.17
N ALA A 2 -5.44 14.66 -20.96
CA ALA A 2 -6.55 13.88 -20.42
C ALA A 2 -6.03 12.78 -19.49
N ARG A 3 -6.69 12.57 -18.35
CA ARG A 3 -6.33 11.53 -17.37
C ARG A 3 -6.56 10.15 -18.01
N LEU A 4 -5.59 9.23 -17.86
CA LEU A 4 -5.73 7.86 -18.37
C LEU A 4 -6.93 7.17 -17.69
N GLY A 5 -7.77 6.51 -18.49
CA GLY A 5 -8.88 5.70 -17.97
C GLY A 5 -8.39 4.34 -17.45
N PRO A 6 -9.18 3.65 -16.59
CA PRO A 6 -8.82 2.35 -16.03
C PRO A 6 -8.42 1.30 -17.08
N ASP A 7 -9.17 1.23 -18.18
CA ASP A 7 -8.93 0.25 -19.26
C ASP A 7 -7.58 0.49 -19.95
N ALA A 8 -7.25 1.77 -20.18
CA ALA A 8 -5.96 2.15 -20.76
C ALA A 8 -4.79 1.84 -19.82
N ILE A 9 -4.95 2.10 -18.51
CA ILE A 9 -3.94 1.76 -17.50
C ILE A 9 -3.69 0.25 -17.46
N ARG A 10 -4.75 -0.57 -17.48
CA ARG A 10 -4.62 -2.04 -17.48
C ARG A 10 -3.97 -2.54 -18.77
N ALA A 11 -4.28 -1.96 -19.92
CA ALA A 11 -3.62 -2.30 -21.20
C ALA A 11 -2.11 -2.01 -21.14
N LEU A 12 -1.72 -0.81 -20.72
CA LEU A 12 -0.30 -0.44 -20.53
C LEU A 12 0.40 -1.36 -19.53
N ARG A 13 -0.29 -1.76 -18.45
CA ARG A 13 0.25 -2.69 -17.44
C ARG A 13 0.46 -4.10 -18.01
N ALA A 14 -0.40 -4.55 -18.92
CA ALA A 14 -0.26 -5.83 -19.60
C ALA A 14 0.95 -5.85 -20.55
N ASP A 15 1.28 -4.73 -21.18
CA ASP A 15 2.45 -4.59 -22.05
C ASP A 15 3.77 -4.57 -21.26
N ASN A 16 3.75 -4.08 -20.01
CA ASN A 16 4.90 -4.08 -19.12
C ASN A 16 4.61 -4.72 -17.75
N PRO A 17 4.42 -6.06 -17.70
CA PRO A 17 3.95 -6.73 -16.50
C PRO A 17 5.03 -6.83 -15.40
N LYS A 18 6.31 -6.68 -15.77
CA LYS A 18 7.46 -6.84 -14.86
C LYS A 18 7.88 -5.55 -14.15
N ALA A 19 7.49 -4.38 -14.65
CA ALA A 19 7.82 -3.12 -14.00
C ALA A 19 7.26 -3.07 -12.56
N ARG A 20 8.04 -2.56 -11.61
CA ARG A 20 7.53 -2.25 -10.28
C ARG A 20 6.40 -1.22 -10.40
N ALA A 21 5.38 -1.33 -9.54
CA ALA A 21 4.16 -0.50 -9.63
C ALA A 21 4.47 1.01 -9.57
N ARG A 22 5.31 1.44 -8.64
CA ARG A 22 5.79 2.83 -8.53
C ARG A 22 6.50 3.32 -9.80
N ASP A 23 7.42 2.55 -10.34
CA ASP A 23 8.20 2.94 -11.53
C ASP A 23 7.31 3.04 -12.78
N PHE A 24 6.38 2.09 -12.92
CA PHE A 24 5.36 2.13 -13.96
C PHE A 24 4.48 3.38 -13.85
N ALA A 25 4.04 3.70 -12.63
CA ALA A 25 3.20 4.87 -12.39
C ALA A 25 3.95 6.17 -12.76
N ALA A 26 5.21 6.30 -12.36
CA ALA A 26 6.06 7.43 -12.71
C ALA A 26 6.26 7.56 -14.24
N LEU A 27 6.55 6.44 -14.92
CA LEU A 27 6.73 6.42 -16.38
C LEU A 27 5.50 6.93 -17.13
N HIS A 28 4.30 6.58 -16.66
CA HIS A 28 3.04 6.96 -17.29
C HIS A 28 2.38 8.20 -16.68
N GLN A 29 3.10 8.93 -15.81
CA GLN A 29 2.63 10.14 -15.15
C GLN A 29 1.28 9.99 -14.42
N ILE A 30 1.09 8.84 -13.77
CA ILE A 30 -0.03 8.54 -12.88
C ILE A 30 0.50 8.26 -11.47
N SER A 31 -0.37 8.32 -10.47
CA SER A 31 -0.08 7.84 -9.12
C SER A 31 -0.12 6.30 -9.06
N GLU A 32 0.64 5.73 -8.13
CA GLU A 32 0.58 4.28 -7.84
C GLU A 32 -0.82 3.86 -7.37
N ALA A 33 -1.54 4.74 -6.67
CA ALA A 33 -2.92 4.51 -6.26
C ALA A 33 -3.90 4.41 -7.44
N GLU A 34 -3.70 5.20 -8.51
CA GLU A 34 -4.51 5.09 -9.73
C GLU A 34 -4.28 3.75 -10.44
N LEU A 35 -3.04 3.24 -10.45
CA LEU A 35 -2.75 1.91 -10.99
C LEU A 35 -3.50 0.81 -10.21
N VAL A 36 -3.50 0.89 -8.87
CA VAL A 36 -4.26 -0.06 -8.03
C VAL A 36 -5.76 0.08 -8.27
N ALA A 37 -6.28 1.31 -8.31
CA ALA A 37 -7.69 1.60 -8.55
C ALA A 37 -8.17 1.12 -9.92
N ALA A 38 -7.31 1.16 -10.95
CA ALA A 38 -7.63 0.65 -12.28
C ALA A 38 -7.98 -0.85 -12.31
N HIS A 39 -7.59 -1.60 -11.27
CA HIS A 39 -7.85 -3.03 -11.13
C HIS A 39 -9.03 -3.36 -10.19
N LEU A 40 -9.80 -2.37 -9.74
CA LEU A 40 -11.03 -2.63 -8.97
C LEU A 40 -11.99 -3.52 -9.77
N GLY A 41 -12.47 -4.60 -9.14
CA GLY A 41 -13.29 -5.62 -9.80
C GLY A 41 -12.49 -6.60 -10.69
N HIS A 42 -11.19 -6.38 -10.87
CA HIS A 42 -10.25 -7.25 -11.59
C HIS A 42 -9.20 -7.83 -10.63
N GLY A 43 -9.65 -8.35 -9.49
CA GLY A 43 -8.79 -8.93 -8.45
C GLY A 43 -8.38 -7.95 -7.34
N VAL A 44 -8.70 -6.66 -7.46
CA VAL A 44 -8.56 -5.67 -6.36
C VAL A 44 -9.92 -5.37 -5.75
N THR A 45 -9.94 -5.33 -4.41
CA THR A 45 -11.10 -4.93 -3.60
C THR A 45 -10.76 -3.66 -2.84
N ALA A 46 -11.60 -2.63 -2.96
CA ALA A 46 -11.44 -1.42 -2.17
C ALA A 46 -11.71 -1.70 -0.69
N ILE A 47 -10.85 -1.16 0.18
CA ILE A 47 -10.99 -1.23 1.63
C ILE A 47 -11.12 0.17 2.22
N VAL A 48 -11.67 0.27 3.43
CA VAL A 48 -11.70 1.53 4.18
C VAL A 48 -10.27 1.85 4.64
N ALA A 49 -9.74 2.99 4.20
CA ALA A 49 -8.40 3.47 4.54
C ALA A 49 -8.35 4.10 5.93
N ASP A 50 -8.70 3.31 6.95
CA ASP A 50 -8.71 3.69 8.36
C ASP A 50 -7.81 2.73 9.14
N PRO A 51 -6.65 3.18 9.65
CA PRO A 51 -5.73 2.33 10.40
C PRO A 51 -6.36 1.66 11.62
N ASP A 52 -7.24 2.35 12.34
CA ASP A 52 -7.88 1.81 13.54
C ASP A 52 -8.80 0.64 13.21
N ARG A 53 -9.38 0.68 11.99
CA ARG A 53 -10.16 -0.43 11.46
C ARG A 53 -9.30 -1.51 10.83
N LEU A 54 -8.22 -1.15 10.14
CA LEU A 54 -7.45 -2.07 9.30
C LEU A 54 -6.40 -2.88 10.08
N VAL A 55 -5.58 -2.22 10.89
CA VAL A 55 -4.39 -2.83 11.51
C VAL A 55 -4.75 -4.01 12.44
N PRO A 56 -5.85 -3.98 13.23
CA PRO A 56 -6.26 -5.14 14.01
C PRO A 56 -6.59 -6.38 13.16
N TRP A 57 -7.07 -6.22 11.93
CA TRP A 57 -7.27 -7.35 11.00
C TRP A 57 -5.96 -7.84 10.40
N VAL A 58 -5.05 -6.92 10.07
CA VAL A 58 -3.72 -7.27 9.56
C VAL A 58 -2.95 -8.10 10.59
N GLY A 59 -3.07 -7.79 11.89
CA GLY A 59 -2.47 -8.59 12.97
C GLY A 59 -2.93 -10.05 12.99
N ARG A 60 -4.13 -10.36 12.48
CA ARG A 60 -4.65 -11.74 12.40
C ARG A 60 -4.04 -12.56 11.25
N LEU A 61 -3.33 -11.92 10.32
CA LEU A 61 -2.62 -12.61 9.25
C LEU A 61 -1.35 -13.33 9.76
N GLY A 62 -0.89 -13.02 10.97
CA GLY A 62 0.30 -13.63 11.57
C GLY A 62 1.60 -13.07 11.00
N ASP A 63 2.56 -13.94 10.69
CA ASP A 63 3.86 -13.55 10.14
C ASP A 63 3.73 -13.04 8.70
N VAL A 64 4.04 -11.77 8.51
CA VAL A 64 3.95 -11.07 7.23
C VAL A 64 5.23 -10.27 6.97
N MET A 65 5.41 -9.81 5.74
CA MET A 65 6.42 -8.81 5.41
C MET A 65 5.76 -7.43 5.30
N ALA A 66 6.18 -6.50 6.14
CA ALA A 66 5.86 -5.08 6.03
C ALA A 66 6.90 -4.39 5.12
N LEU A 67 6.43 -3.54 4.20
CA LEU A 67 7.29 -2.74 3.33
C LEU A 67 6.87 -1.28 3.41
N THR A 68 7.78 -0.44 3.89
CA THR A 68 7.64 1.02 3.90
C THR A 68 8.75 1.60 3.05
N ARG A 69 8.45 2.59 2.21
CA ARG A 69 9.46 3.19 1.34
C ARG A 69 9.24 4.68 1.11
N ASN A 70 10.31 5.34 0.70
CA ASN A 70 10.26 6.65 0.05
C ASN A 70 10.97 6.54 -1.31
N GLU A 71 11.37 7.67 -1.90
CA GLU A 71 12.06 7.69 -3.19
C GLU A 71 13.46 7.05 -3.12
N HIS A 72 14.13 7.13 -1.98
CA HIS A 72 15.54 6.80 -1.84
C HIS A 72 15.81 5.55 -1.00
N CYS A 73 14.81 5.06 -0.26
CA CYS A 73 14.97 3.94 0.64
C CYS A 73 13.74 3.02 0.61
N VAL A 74 14.00 1.72 0.60
CA VAL A 74 13.01 0.66 0.78
C VAL A 74 13.35 -0.08 2.07
N HIS A 75 12.42 -0.10 3.01
CA HIS A 75 12.57 -0.77 4.29
C HIS A 75 11.60 -1.96 4.37
N GLU A 76 12.13 -3.17 4.31
CA GLU A 76 11.38 -4.43 4.40
C GLU A 76 11.64 -5.09 5.75
N ARG A 77 10.57 -5.54 6.43
CA ARG A 77 10.67 -6.18 7.74
C ARG A 77 9.64 -7.29 7.89
N ARG A 78 10.07 -8.47 8.32
CA ARG A 78 9.21 -9.62 8.57
C ARG A 78 8.83 -9.68 10.04
N GLY A 79 7.56 -9.91 10.35
CA GLY A 79 7.05 -10.07 11.72
C GLY A 79 5.52 -10.04 11.77
N THR A 80 4.96 -9.86 12.97
CA THR A 80 3.50 -9.74 13.17
C THR A 80 3.13 -8.32 13.57
N TYR A 81 1.98 -7.83 13.12
CA TYR A 81 1.41 -6.56 13.58
C TYR A 81 0.78 -6.76 14.96
N SER A 82 1.56 -6.53 16.02
CA SER A 82 1.16 -6.69 17.43
C SER A 82 1.15 -5.35 18.18
N ASP A 83 0.52 -5.30 19.36
CA ASP A 83 0.45 -4.10 20.23
C ASP A 83 0.07 -2.81 19.46
N TYR A 84 -1.04 -2.87 18.71
CA TYR A 84 -1.56 -1.70 18.01
C TYR A 84 -2.16 -0.70 19.01
N ARG A 85 -1.69 0.55 18.94
CA ARG A 85 -2.12 1.64 19.80
C ARG A 85 -2.66 2.79 18.96
N THR A 86 -3.91 3.15 19.20
CA THR A 86 -4.53 4.32 18.58
C THR A 86 -4.10 5.62 19.29
N GLY A 87 -4.17 6.74 18.59
CA GLY A 87 -3.85 8.05 19.13
C GLY A 87 -4.40 9.19 18.26
N ALA A 88 -4.61 10.37 18.85
CA ALA A 88 -5.30 11.48 18.20
C ALA A 88 -4.57 12.05 16.96
N PHE A 89 -3.24 11.95 16.92
CA PHE A 89 -2.40 12.45 15.83
C PHE A 89 -1.66 11.35 15.08
N ALA A 90 -1.34 10.26 15.79
CA ALA A 90 -0.62 9.12 15.24
C ALA A 90 -1.10 7.84 15.93
N SER A 91 -1.13 6.75 15.17
CA SER A 91 -1.26 5.39 15.68
C SER A 91 0.06 4.65 15.53
N MET A 92 0.24 3.57 16.27
CA MET A 92 1.53 2.88 16.40
C MET A 92 1.35 1.38 16.43
N VAL A 93 2.31 0.65 15.87
CA VAL A 93 2.51 -0.80 16.07
C VAL A 93 3.83 -0.93 16.83
N LEU A 94 3.83 -1.66 17.94
CA LEU A 94 4.99 -1.77 18.84
C LEU A 94 5.38 -3.23 19.02
N ASP A 95 6.18 -3.75 18.10
CA ASP A 95 6.75 -5.09 18.18
C ASP A 95 8.28 -5.05 18.01
N ARG A 96 8.97 -6.10 18.44
CA ARG A 96 10.43 -6.24 18.24
C ARG A 96 10.78 -6.29 16.75
N GLU A 97 9.93 -6.93 15.96
CA GLU A 97 10.15 -7.08 14.54
C GLU A 97 9.52 -5.92 13.75
N ILE A 98 8.22 -5.67 13.91
CA ILE A 98 7.49 -4.59 13.21
C ILE A 98 7.20 -3.43 14.18
N ASP A 99 7.96 -2.34 14.04
CA ASP A 99 7.76 -1.09 14.79
C ASP A 99 7.38 0.05 13.84
N LEU A 100 6.16 0.57 13.96
CA LEU A 100 5.60 1.56 13.03
C LEU A 100 5.01 2.77 13.74
N ARG A 101 5.16 3.94 13.09
CA ARG A 101 4.40 5.16 13.39
C ARG A 101 3.54 5.47 12.17
N ILE A 102 2.22 5.59 12.36
CA ILE A 102 1.23 5.77 11.31
C ILE A 102 0.53 7.12 11.52
N PHE A 103 0.60 7.97 10.50
CA PHE A 103 0.00 9.30 10.50
C PHE A 103 -1.16 9.31 9.49
N PRO A 104 -2.43 9.24 9.94
CA PRO A 104 -3.58 9.09 9.04
C PRO A 104 -4.04 10.40 8.39
N LYS A 105 -3.44 11.55 8.73
CA LYS A 105 -3.78 12.88 8.22
C LYS A 105 -2.60 13.50 7.47
#